data_AF-A0A6N7B4S4-F1
#
_entry.id   AF-A0A6N7B4S4-F1
#
_cell.length_a   1.000
_cell.length_b   1.000
_cell.length_c   1.000
_cell.angle_alpha   90.00
_cell.angle_beta   90.00
_cell.angle_gamma   90.00
#
_symmetry.space_group_name_H-M   'P 1'
#
loop_
_entity.id
_entity.type
_entity.pdbx_description
1 polymer ?
#
loop_
_entity_poly.entity_id
_entity_poly.type
_entity_poly.pdbx_seq_one_letter_code
_entity_poly.pdbx_strand_id
1 'polypeptide(L)'
;TEGFRKIGNGSWWQNIWHEKEAKNLHEMSLSSEQHFKDKPEISGTARKIAETLKVDDERITSLRLGGIIGHHEVIFGFPHQTVRLTHESIRREAFGTGAAFALTQLADCENGFYTFDDLLLHLLLAELQREQ
;
A
#
# COMPACT_ATOMS: atom_id res chain seq x y z
N THR A 1 -20.60 8.96 24.91
CA THR A 1 -19.21 9.46 25.07
C THR A 1 -18.28 8.29 24.93
N GLU A 2 -17.06 8.50 24.44
CA GLU A 2 -16.09 7.49 23.94
C GLU A 2 -16.38 7.09 22.48
N GLY A 3 -15.70 7.59 21.43
CA GLY A 3 -14.43 8.29 21.36
C GLY A 3 -13.30 7.34 21.00
N PHE A 4 -13.13 7.01 19.72
CA PHE A 4 -11.86 6.47 19.20
C PHE A 4 -11.55 7.02 17.79
N ARG A 5 -10.51 7.87 17.74
CA ARG A 5 -9.75 8.32 16.57
C ARG A 5 -8.67 7.28 16.21
N LYS A 6 -8.37 7.11 14.91
CA LYS A 6 -7.04 7.27 14.24
C LYS A 6 -6.96 6.49 12.90
N ILE A 7 -6.87 7.11 11.71
CA ILE A 7 -5.71 7.62 10.89
C ILE A 7 -4.41 6.77 10.81
N GLY A 8 -3.98 6.41 9.59
CA GLY A 8 -2.58 6.18 9.20
C GLY A 8 -2.22 4.83 8.54
N ASN A 9 -1.74 4.86 7.29
CA ASN A 9 -1.46 3.71 6.42
C ASN A 9 -0.24 2.86 6.86
N GLY A 10 -0.41 1.54 6.84
CA GLY A 10 0.56 0.52 7.27
C GLY A 10 -0.11 -0.55 8.14
N SER A 11 -1.04 -0.14 9.00
CA SER A 11 -1.84 -1.01 9.88
C SER A 11 -3.33 -1.11 9.53
N TRP A 12 -3.82 -0.27 8.60
CA TRP A 12 -5.22 -0.29 8.15
C TRP A 12 -5.63 -1.64 7.53
N TRP A 13 -4.70 -2.32 6.87
CA TRP A 13 -4.92 -3.59 6.18
C TRP A 13 -5.25 -4.77 7.11
N GLN A 14 -4.54 -4.86 8.25
CA GLN A 14 -4.81 -5.90 9.25
C GLN A 14 -6.11 -5.62 10.02
N ASN A 15 -6.52 -4.35 10.14
CA ASN A 15 -7.69 -3.95 10.91
C ASN A 15 -9.01 -4.06 10.14
N ILE A 16 -9.02 -3.89 8.81
CA ILE A 16 -10.18 -4.29 7.97
C ILE A 16 -10.35 -5.82 8.03
N TRP A 17 -9.24 -6.55 8.16
CA TRP A 17 -9.22 -8.01 8.17
C TRP A 17 -9.66 -8.62 9.51
N HIS A 18 -9.38 -7.93 10.63
CA HIS A 18 -9.78 -8.36 11.97
C HIS A 18 -11.23 -7.99 12.26
N GLU A 19 -12.15 -8.80 11.74
CA GLU A 19 -13.08 -9.60 12.56
C GLU A 19 -14.27 -10.10 11.69
N LYS A 20 -14.37 -11.42 11.57
CA LYS A 20 -15.52 -12.23 11.12
C LYS A 20 -15.84 -12.37 9.62
N GLU A 21 -15.38 -11.52 8.70
CA GLU A 21 -15.62 -11.73 7.25
C GLU A 21 -14.49 -12.45 6.49
N ALA A 22 -13.29 -12.54 7.07
CA ALA A 22 -12.13 -13.18 6.44
C ALA A 22 -12.30 -14.66 6.09
N LYS A 23 -13.31 -15.34 6.66
CA LYS A 23 -13.65 -16.74 6.31
C LYS A 23 -14.43 -16.88 5.00
N ASN A 24 -15.03 -15.80 4.48
CA ASN A 24 -15.72 -15.79 3.18
C ASN A 24 -14.83 -15.29 2.03
N LEU A 25 -13.61 -14.81 2.32
CA LEU A 25 -12.65 -14.31 1.32
C LEU A 25 -11.97 -15.43 0.49
N HIS A 26 -12.57 -16.62 0.44
CA HIS A 26 -12.32 -17.55 -0.67
C HIS A 26 -12.79 -16.98 -2.02
N GLU A 27 -13.51 -15.86 -2.02
CA GLU A 27 -13.85 -15.10 -3.22
C GLU A 27 -12.70 -14.17 -3.65
N MET A 28 -11.95 -14.68 -4.63
CA MET A 28 -11.11 -13.99 -5.62
C MET A 28 -10.64 -12.56 -5.27
N SER A 29 -9.54 -12.46 -4.54
CA SER A 29 -8.68 -11.27 -4.59
C SER A 29 -7.87 -11.31 -5.88
N LEU A 30 -8.02 -10.27 -6.71
CA LEU A 30 -7.22 -10.05 -7.92
C LEU A 30 -6.41 -8.77 -7.73
N SER A 31 -5.11 -8.87 -7.92
CA SER A 31 -4.24 -7.70 -8.02
C SER A 31 -3.97 -7.42 -9.50
N SER A 32 -4.12 -6.17 -9.94
CA SER A 32 -3.75 -5.75 -11.28
C SER A 32 -2.72 -4.63 -11.22
N GLU A 33 -1.75 -4.67 -12.14
CA GLU A 33 -0.79 -3.58 -12.31
C GLU A 33 -0.66 -3.16 -13.76
N GLN A 34 -0.46 -1.86 -14.00
CA GLN A 34 -0.19 -1.31 -15.33
C GLN A 34 1.02 -0.38 -15.30
N HIS A 35 2.06 -0.72 -16.07
CA HIS A 35 3.35 -0.04 -16.04
C HIS A 35 3.89 0.21 -17.45
N PHE A 36 4.74 1.23 -17.58
CA PHE A 36 5.49 1.52 -18.79
C PHE A 36 6.44 0.36 -19.16
N LYS A 37 6.67 0.18 -20.46
CA LYS A 37 7.40 -0.93 -21.08
C LYS A 37 8.85 -1.03 -20.57
N ASP A 38 9.38 -2.27 -20.59
CA ASP A 38 10.77 -2.75 -20.44
C ASP A 38 11.03 -3.74 -19.29
N LYS A 39 10.00 -4.15 -18.54
CA LYS A 39 10.10 -5.25 -17.56
C LYS A 39 9.00 -6.30 -17.73
N PRO A 40 9.35 -7.56 -18.08
CA PRO A 40 8.39 -8.67 -18.20
C PRO A 40 7.94 -9.19 -16.83
N GLU A 41 8.64 -8.82 -15.77
CA GLU A 41 8.38 -9.22 -14.38
C GLU A 41 7.28 -8.36 -13.73
N ILE A 42 6.55 -8.97 -12.80
CA ILE A 42 5.63 -8.31 -11.87
C ILE A 42 6.39 -7.22 -11.10
N SER A 43 5.81 -6.03 -10.93
CA SER A 43 6.47 -4.95 -10.19
C SER A 43 6.73 -5.35 -8.72
N GLY A 44 7.77 -4.76 -8.13
CA GLY A 44 8.05 -4.96 -6.71
C GLY A 44 6.88 -4.54 -5.82
N THR A 45 6.16 -3.48 -6.20
CA THR A 45 4.97 -3.02 -5.48
C THR A 45 3.85 -4.04 -5.51
N ALA A 46 3.53 -4.63 -6.66
CA ALA A 46 2.48 -5.65 -6.75
C ALA A 46 2.84 -6.92 -5.99
N ARG A 47 4.11 -7.36 -6.03
CA ARG A 47 4.58 -8.48 -5.19
C ARG A 47 4.44 -8.17 -3.71
N LYS A 48 4.81 -6.97 -3.27
CA LYS A 48 4.65 -6.56 -1.87
C LYS A 48 3.19 -6.54 -1.42
N ILE A 49 2.28 -6.10 -2.29
CA ILE A 49 0.83 -6.14 -2.05
C ILE A 49 0.36 -7.59 -1.93
N ALA A 50 0.76 -8.46 -2.86
CA ALA A 50 0.38 -9.87 -2.85
C ALA A 50 0.91 -10.62 -1.62
N GLU A 51 2.18 -10.40 -1.25
CA GLU A 51 2.79 -10.90 -0.01
C GLU A 51 1.96 -10.48 1.23
N THR A 52 1.58 -9.20 1.28
CA THR A 52 0.82 -8.64 2.42
C THR A 52 -0.56 -9.28 2.52
N LEU A 53 -1.21 -9.52 1.38
CA LEU A 53 -2.54 -10.12 1.29
C LEU A 53 -2.50 -11.65 1.31
N LYS A 54 -1.31 -12.26 1.32
CA LYS A 54 -1.10 -13.72 1.19
C LYS A 54 -1.77 -14.30 -0.04
N VAL A 55 -1.59 -13.61 -1.16
CA VAL A 55 -2.11 -13.99 -2.48
C VAL A 55 -0.94 -14.47 -3.32
N ASP A 56 -1.13 -15.56 -4.06
CA ASP A 56 -0.09 -16.09 -4.93
C ASP A 56 0.16 -15.16 -6.13
N ASP A 57 1.41 -15.12 -6.61
CA ASP A 57 1.83 -14.26 -7.73
C ASP A 57 1.04 -14.55 -9.02
N GLU A 58 0.53 -15.77 -9.21
CA GLU A 58 -0.30 -16.17 -10.35
C GLU A 58 -1.63 -15.42 -10.44
N ARG A 59 -2.09 -14.83 -9.32
CA ARG A 59 -3.30 -13.99 -9.27
C ARG A 59 -3.02 -12.52 -9.58
N ILE A 60 -1.78 -12.17 -9.93
CA ILE A 60 -1.42 -10.81 -10.32
C ILE A 60 -1.54 -10.65 -11.84
N THR A 61 -2.50 -9.85 -12.28
CA THR A 61 -2.67 -9.51 -13.70
C THR A 61 -1.82 -8.30 -14.06
N SER A 62 -0.75 -8.54 -14.81
CA SER A 62 0.17 -7.50 -15.26
C SER A 62 -0.16 -7.03 -16.68
N LEU A 63 -0.47 -5.75 -16.84
CA LEU A 63 -0.63 -5.09 -18.14
C LEU A 63 0.51 -4.11 -18.37
N ARG A 64 0.90 -3.92 -19.64
CA ARG A 64 1.97 -2.99 -20.04
C ARG A 64 1.44 -2.07 -21.13
N LEU A 65 0.93 -0.91 -20.73
CA LEU A 65 0.42 0.11 -21.63
C LEU A 65 1.38 1.30 -21.65
N GLY A 66 1.73 1.76 -22.86
CA GLY A 66 2.54 2.96 -23.02
C GLY A 66 1.86 4.18 -22.39
N GLY A 67 2.62 5.01 -21.68
CA GLY A 67 2.14 6.24 -21.05
C GLY A 67 1.68 6.11 -19.60
N ILE A 68 1.47 4.90 -19.07
CA ILE A 68 1.12 4.70 -17.65
C ILE A 68 2.38 4.53 -16.81
N ILE A 69 2.59 5.41 -15.84
CA ILE A 69 3.80 5.41 -15.00
C ILE A 69 3.72 4.33 -13.92
N GLY A 70 2.58 4.19 -13.26
CA GLY A 70 2.28 3.07 -12.37
C GLY A 70 0.83 3.12 -11.92
N HIS A 71 0.11 2.02 -12.10
CA HIS A 71 -1.26 1.87 -11.63
C HIS A 71 -1.37 0.50 -10.97
N HIS A 72 -1.76 0.47 -9.70
CA HIS A 72 -1.98 -0.76 -8.93
C HIS A 72 -3.43 -0.79 -8.45
N GLU A 73 -4.14 -1.87 -8.73
CA GLU A 73 -5.50 -2.08 -8.27
C GLU A 73 -5.58 -3.41 -7.50
N VAL A 74 -6.26 -3.40 -6.37
CA VAL A 74 -6.66 -4.60 -5.64
C VAL A 74 -8.17 -4.67 -5.62
N ILE A 75 -8.72 -5.76 -6.11
CA ILE A 75 -10.15 -6.00 -6.18
C ILE A 75 -10.50 -7.11 -5.21
N PHE A 76 -11.44 -6.84 -4.32
CA PHE A 76 -12.03 -7.79 -3.38
C PHE A 76 -13.45 -8.13 -3.83
N GLY A 77 -13.67 -9.38 -4.23
CA GLY A 77 -14.99 -9.91 -4.54
C GLY A 77 -15.71 -10.37 -3.27
N PHE A 78 -16.99 -10.02 -3.16
CA PHE A 78 -17.92 -10.54 -2.17
C PHE A 78 -19.22 -10.96 -2.90
N PRO A 79 -20.12 -11.77 -2.29
CA PRO A 79 -21.22 -12.39 -3.05
C PRO A 79 -22.15 -11.39 -3.73
N HIS A 80 -22.25 -10.18 -3.18
CA HIS A 80 -23.16 -9.12 -3.63
C HIS A 80 -22.51 -7.73 -3.71
N GLN A 81 -21.19 -7.64 -3.50
CA GLN A 81 -20.48 -6.36 -3.54
C GLN A 81 -19.03 -6.55 -3.98
N THR A 82 -18.38 -5.45 -4.33
CA THR A 82 -16.96 -5.44 -4.67
C THR A 82 -16.33 -4.22 -4.07
N VAL A 83 -15.16 -4.39 -3.47
CA VAL A 83 -14.33 -3.27 -3.00
C VAL A 83 -13.10 -3.21 -3.88
N ARG A 84 -12.77 -2.01 -4.39
CA ARG A 84 -11.58 -1.77 -5.20
C ARG A 84 -10.72 -0.73 -4.50
N LEU A 85 -9.45 -1.06 -4.28
CA LEU A 85 -8.46 -0.07 -3.91
C LEU A 85 -7.51 0.17 -5.08
N THR A 86 -7.41 1.42 -5.50
CA THR A 86 -6.58 1.82 -6.64
C THR A 86 -5.56 2.85 -6.19
N HIS A 87 -4.30 2.62 -6.55
CA HIS A 87 -3.21 3.58 -6.42
C HIS A 87 -2.65 3.88 -7.80
N GLU A 88 -2.71 5.15 -8.20
CA GLU A 88 -2.23 5.61 -9.50
C GLU A 88 -1.14 6.68 -9.32
N SER A 89 0.02 6.40 -9.89
CA SER A 89 1.10 7.37 -10.07
C SER A 89 0.96 8.04 -11.43
N ILE A 90 0.38 9.24 -11.43
CA ILE A 90 0.12 10.04 -12.64
C ILE A 90 1.43 10.59 -13.24
N ARG A 91 2.49 10.73 -12.42
CA ARG A 91 3.76 11.38 -12.74
C ARG A 91 4.93 10.74 -11.99
N ARG A 92 6.14 10.73 -12.59
CA ARG A 92 7.33 10.08 -12.00
C ARG A 92 7.85 10.85 -10.79
N GLU A 93 7.56 12.14 -10.75
CA GLU A 93 7.89 13.09 -9.69
C GLU A 93 7.26 12.67 -8.34
N ALA A 94 6.19 11.87 -8.36
CA ALA A 94 5.58 11.30 -7.16
C ALA A 94 6.58 10.46 -6.35
N PHE A 95 7.43 9.67 -7.03
CA PHE A 95 8.46 8.86 -6.37
C PHE A 95 9.57 9.73 -5.77
N GLY A 96 9.98 10.80 -6.47
CA GLY A 96 10.99 11.74 -5.99
C GLY A 96 10.54 12.48 -4.73
N THR A 97 9.25 12.84 -4.66
CA THR A 97 8.66 13.49 -3.49
C THR A 97 8.69 12.56 -2.27
N GLY A 98 8.35 11.28 -2.45
CA GLY A 98 8.43 10.28 -1.38
C GLY A 98 9.87 10.04 -0.89
N ALA A 99 10.83 9.98 -1.81
CA ALA A 99 12.24 9.85 -1.45
C ALA A 99 12.78 11.07 -0.69
N ALA A 100 12.43 12.29 -1.13
CA ALA A 100 12.82 13.51 -0.44
C ALA A 100 12.22 13.58 0.98
N PHE A 101 10.95 13.18 1.14
CA PHE A 101 10.33 13.04 2.45
C PHE A 101 11.09 12.05 3.34
N ALA A 102 11.38 10.85 2.84
CA ALA A 102 12.11 9.83 3.59
C ALA A 102 13.49 10.33 4.04
N LEU A 103 14.24 10.98 3.16
CA LEU A 103 15.54 11.59 3.49
C LEU A 103 15.42 12.66 4.58
N THR A 104 14.36 13.47 4.54
CA THR A 104 14.10 14.49 5.55
C THR A 104 13.83 13.84 6.92
N GLN A 105 13.04 12.77 6.98
CA GLN A 105 12.77 12.07 8.23
C GLN A 105 14.00 11.30 8.75
N LEU A 106 14.80 10.73 7.85
CA LEU A 106 16.02 9.99 8.20
C LEU A 106 17.10 10.89 8.82
N ALA A 107 17.12 12.19 8.51
CA ALA A 107 18.11 13.12 9.05
C ALA A 107 18.06 13.23 10.59
N ASP A 108 16.89 12.96 11.18
CA ASP A 108 16.66 13.00 12.63
C ASP A 108 16.73 11.61 13.29
N CYS A 109 17.02 10.56 12.52
CA CYS A 109 17.11 9.18 13.01
C CYS A 109 18.56 8.82 13.39
N GLU A 110 18.70 7.90 14.36
CA GLU A 110 20.00 7.29 14.65
C GLU A 110 20.47 6.39 13.49
N ASN A 111 21.75 5.97 13.52
CA ASN A 111 22.28 5.08 12.49
C ASN A 111 21.58 3.71 12.55
N GLY A 112 20.94 3.32 11.45
CA GLY A 112 20.22 2.05 11.36
C GLY A 112 19.56 1.82 10.00
N PHE A 113 18.85 0.71 9.87
CA PHE A 113 18.00 0.43 8.72
C PHE A 113 16.55 0.76 9.07
N TYR A 114 15.93 1.58 8.23
CA TYR A 114 14.55 2.01 8.40
C TYR A 114 13.75 1.69 7.15
N THR A 115 12.51 1.24 7.36
CA THR A 115 11.50 1.16 6.32
C THR A 115 10.74 2.49 6.23
N PHE A 116 10.00 2.69 5.14
CA PHE A 116 9.16 3.87 5.01
C PHE A 116 8.06 3.92 6.09
N ASP A 117 7.58 2.75 6.52
CA ASP A 117 6.57 2.62 7.59
C ASP A 117 7.14 3.07 8.95
N ASP A 118 8.41 2.77 9.23
CA ASP A 118 9.08 3.23 10.46
C ASP A 118 9.12 4.76 10.50
N LEU A 119 9.48 5.40 9.39
CA LEU A 119 9.55 6.86 9.27
C LEU A 119 8.18 7.50 9.41
N LEU A 120 7.16 6.92 8.77
CA LEU A 120 5.79 7.43 8.87
C LEU A 120 5.23 7.28 10.28
N LEU A 121 5.46 6.13 10.92
CA LEU A 121 5.02 5.89 12.30
C LEU A 121 5.69 6.86 13.27
N HIS A 122 7.00 7.09 13.12
CA HIS A 122 7.74 8.06 13.93
C HIS A 122 7.13 9.46 13.83
N LEU A 123 6.87 9.93 12.60
CA LEU A 123 6.23 11.23 12.37
C LEU A 123 4.84 11.32 13.00
N LEU A 124 4.02 10.29 12.81
CA LEU A 124 2.67 10.26 13.38
C LEU A 124 2.71 10.33 14.91
N LEU A 125 3.58 9.54 15.55
CA LEU A 125 3.73 9.54 17.00
C LEU A 125 4.20 10.91 17.52
N ALA A 126 5.16 11.54 16.83
CA ALA A 126 5.62 12.88 17.18
C ALA A 126 4.48 13.92 17.09
N GLU A 127 3.64 13.85 16.06
CA GLU A 127 2.50 14.77 15.91
C GLU A 127 1.46 14.59 17.01
N LEU A 128 1.17 13.35 17.38
CA LEU A 128 0.20 13.04 18.41
C LEU A 128 0.65 13.48 19.81
N GLN A 129 1.96 13.59 20.03
CA GLN A 129 2.53 14.15 21.25
C GLN A 129 2.50 15.68 21.25
N ARG A 130 2.55 16.34 20.07
CA ARG A 130 2.41 17.80 19.94
C ARG A 130 0.99 18.30 20.20
N GLU A 131 -0.01 17.44 19.99
CA GLU A 131 -1.43 17.75 20.24
C GLU A 131 -1.88 17.58 21.71
N GLN A 132 -0.98 17.21 22.64
CA GLN A 132 -1.27 17.08 24.08
C GLN A 132 -0.61 18.19 24.90
#